data_AF-A0AAD6H0F8-F1
#
_entry.id   AF-A0AAD6H0F8-F1
#
_cell.length_a   1.000
_cell.length_b   1.000
_cell.length_c   1.000
_cell.angle_alpha   90.00
_cell.angle_beta   90.00
_cell.angle_gamma   90.00
#
_symmetry.space_group_name_H-M   'P 1'
#
loop_
_entity.id
_entity.type
_entity.pdbx_description
1 polymer ?
#
loop_
_entity_poly.entity_id
_entity_poly.type
_entity_poly.pdbx_seq_one_letter_code
_entity_poly.pdbx_strand_id
1 'polypeptide(L)'
;MDMICGTVIVVGVHDPAIQMARLRSRDAHLTAEDAENRVRSQGDVRTKAAQAEFRGTATARGVVVWNDADKEELERAVKGAMVSISASSPRWWAWTLLIAPPVGFGIAAWNLVVNYATQKGWEKKKREEKARL
;
A
#
# COMPACT_ATOMS: atom_id res chain seq x y z
N MET A 1 11.06 2.33 1.00
CA MET A 1 10.70 1.53 2.19
C MET A 1 10.06 0.20 1.76
N ASP A 2 9.26 0.22 0.69
CA ASP A 2 8.51 -0.92 0.14
C ASP A 2 9.33 -2.14 -0.30
N MET A 3 10.64 -1.99 -0.57
CA MET A 3 11.50 -3.07 -1.06
C MET A 3 11.70 -4.20 -0.05
N ILE A 4 11.65 -3.90 1.25
CA ILE A 4 11.86 -4.88 2.33
C ILE A 4 10.56 -5.46 2.88
N CYS A 5 9.41 -4.92 2.46
CA CYS A 5 8.10 -5.36 2.95
C CYS A 5 7.64 -6.63 2.22
N GLY A 6 6.98 -7.55 2.93
CA GLY A 6 6.27 -8.67 2.30
C GLY A 6 4.96 -8.21 1.65
N THR A 7 4.22 -7.38 2.37
CA THR A 7 2.94 -6.79 1.96
C THR A 7 3.00 -5.28 2.10
N VAL A 8 2.45 -4.55 1.13
CA VAL A 8 2.17 -3.11 1.23
C VAL A 8 0.67 -2.90 1.22
N ILE A 9 0.17 -2.20 2.23
CA ILE A 9 -1.23 -1.82 2.33
C ILE A 9 -1.34 -0.32 2.04
N VAL A 10 -2.20 0.05 1.11
CA VAL A 10 -2.51 1.45 0.80
C VAL A 10 -3.96 1.71 1.21
N VAL A 11 -4.15 2.67 2.12
CA VAL A 11 -5.48 3.19 2.44
C VAL A 11 -5.68 4.44 1.60
N GLY A 12 -6.69 4.41 0.73
CA GLY A 12 -6.97 5.48 -0.21
C GLY A 12 -8.40 6.00 -0.10
N VAL A 13 -8.63 7.16 -0.71
CA VAL A 13 -9.96 7.65 -1.06
C VAL A 13 -9.99 7.87 -2.57
N HIS A 14 -11.13 7.62 -3.20
CA HIS A 14 -11.33 7.87 -4.62
C HIS A 14 -11.48 9.37 -4.91
N ASP A 15 -12.23 10.06 -4.05
CA ASP A 15 -12.49 11.49 -4.16
C ASP A 15 -11.53 12.29 -3.25
N PRO A 16 -10.62 13.11 -3.83
CA PRO A 16 -9.75 14.00 -3.07
C PRO A 16 -10.51 14.98 -2.15
N ALA A 17 -11.76 15.32 -2.46
CA ALA A 17 -12.57 16.20 -1.63
C ALA A 17 -12.85 15.59 -0.25
N ILE A 18 -13.03 14.26 -0.17
CA ILE A 18 -13.20 13.54 1.11
C ILE A 18 -11.94 13.68 1.97
N GLN A 19 -10.75 13.52 1.36
CA GLN A 19 -9.48 13.70 2.07
C GLN A 19 -9.33 15.12 2.59
N MET A 20 -9.65 16.12 1.77
CA MET A 20 -9.57 17.53 2.13
C MET A 20 -10.54 17.90 3.25
N ALA A 21 -11.79 17.44 3.16
CA ALA A 21 -12.80 17.67 4.18
C ALA A 21 -12.37 17.09 5.54
N ARG A 22 -11.90 15.83 5.55
CA ARG A 22 -11.42 15.16 6.78
C ARG A 22 -10.16 15.79 7.34
N LEU A 23 -9.24 16.23 6.48
CA LEU A 23 -8.01 16.91 6.91
C LEU A 23 -8.35 18.23 7.61
N ARG A 24 -9.24 19.04 7.01
CA ARG A 24 -9.63 20.35 7.55
C ARG A 24 -10.51 20.22 8.80
N SER A 25 -11.35 19.19 8.89
CA SER A 25 -12.14 18.94 10.10
C SER A 25 -11.27 18.51 11.28
N ARG A 26 -10.20 17.74 11.04
CA ARG A 26 -9.26 17.29 12.07
C ARG A 26 -8.28 18.38 12.46
N ASP A 27 -7.71 19.07 11.47
CA ASP A 27 -6.65 20.04 11.65
C ASP A 27 -7.22 21.46 11.39
N ALA A 28 -8.09 21.93 12.28
CA ALA A 28 -8.81 23.21 12.13
C ALA A 28 -7.91 24.46 12.08
N HIS A 29 -6.64 24.32 12.44
CA HIS A 29 -5.63 25.39 12.35
C HIS A 29 -5.04 25.55 10.94
N LEU A 30 -5.29 24.61 10.03
CA LEU A 30 -4.80 24.70 8.66
C LEU A 30 -5.69 25.66 7.86
N THR A 31 -5.05 26.57 7.12
CA THR A 31 -5.72 27.28 6.06
C THR A 31 -6.11 26.30 4.94
N ALA A 32 -7.05 26.72 4.07
CA ALA A 32 -7.43 25.91 2.91
C ALA A 32 -6.22 25.60 2.01
N GLU A 33 -5.37 26.60 1.79
CA GLU A 33 -4.17 26.51 0.97
C GLU A 33 -3.10 25.59 1.61
N ASP A 34 -2.88 25.68 2.93
CA ASP A 34 -1.92 24.81 3.62
C ASP A 34 -2.35 23.34 3.58
N ALA A 35 -3.66 23.08 3.74
CA ALA A 35 -4.21 21.74 3.63
C ALA A 35 -4.00 21.17 2.22
N GLU A 36 -4.23 21.99 1.18
CA GLU A 36 -4.04 21.57 -0.22
C GLU A 36 -2.56 21.29 -0.54
N ASN A 37 -1.67 22.20 -0.13
CA ASN A 37 -0.22 22.04 -0.27
C ASN A 37 0.28 20.77 0.44
N ARG A 38 -0.28 20.45 1.61
CA ARG A 38 0.05 19.24 2.37
C ARG A 38 -0.38 17.97 1.63
N VAL A 39 -1.57 17.94 1.04
CA VAL A 39 -2.02 16.77 0.25
C VAL A 39 -1.20 16.64 -1.03
N ARG A 40 -0.96 17.76 -1.73
CA ARG A 40 -0.20 17.80 -2.98
C ARG A 40 1.23 17.29 -2.81
N SER A 41 1.90 17.65 -1.72
CA SER A 41 3.28 17.22 -1.44
C SER A 41 3.42 15.73 -1.13
N GLN A 42 2.34 15.04 -0.74
CA GLN A 42 2.35 13.61 -0.43
C GLN A 42 2.21 12.71 -1.68
N GLY A 43 1.88 13.30 -2.83
CA GLY A 43 1.58 12.60 -4.07
C GLY A 43 0.21 11.91 -4.05
N ASP A 44 -0.33 11.65 -5.25
CA ASP A 44 -1.68 11.09 -5.41
C ASP A 44 -1.78 9.66 -4.85
N VAL A 45 -2.74 9.46 -3.94
CA VAL A 45 -3.01 8.16 -3.31
C VAL A 45 -3.49 7.12 -4.32
N ARG A 46 -4.17 7.53 -5.39
CA ARG A 46 -4.63 6.63 -6.47
C ARG A 46 -3.46 6.03 -7.23
N THR A 47 -2.39 6.80 -7.41
CA THR A 47 -1.14 6.28 -8.01
C THR A 47 -0.49 5.25 -7.10
N LYS A 48 -0.53 5.47 -5.77
CA LYS A 48 -0.02 4.49 -4.79
C LYS A 48 -0.89 3.24 -4.73
N ALA A 49 -2.21 3.38 -4.83
CA ALA A 49 -3.15 2.27 -4.92
C ALA A 49 -2.88 1.41 -6.16
N ALA A 50 -2.76 2.03 -7.34
CA ALA A 50 -2.42 1.33 -8.58
C ALA A 50 -1.05 0.62 -8.50
N GLN A 51 -0.07 1.20 -7.81
CA GLN A 51 1.20 0.55 -7.55
C GLN A 51 1.07 -0.68 -6.63
N ALA A 52 0.24 -0.58 -5.59
CA ALA A 52 -0.05 -1.72 -4.72
C ALA A 52 -0.79 -2.82 -5.50
N GLU A 53 -1.77 -2.48 -6.32
CA GLU A 53 -2.45 -3.45 -7.19
C GLU A 53 -1.47 -4.16 -8.12
N PHE A 54 -0.59 -3.40 -8.78
CA PHE A 54 0.46 -3.93 -9.65
C PHE A 54 1.42 -4.88 -8.91
N ARG A 55 1.64 -4.65 -7.61
CA ARG A 55 2.49 -5.50 -6.78
C ARG A 55 1.90 -6.90 -6.53
N GLY A 56 0.57 -7.03 -6.62
CA GLY A 56 -0.12 -8.32 -6.59
C GLY A 56 -1.15 -8.43 -5.47
N THR A 57 -2.42 -8.32 -5.84
CA THR A 57 -3.58 -8.47 -4.95
C THR A 57 -3.88 -9.93 -4.64
N ALA A 58 -3.79 -10.80 -5.64
CA ALA A 58 -4.04 -12.24 -5.49
C ALA A 58 -3.05 -12.94 -4.53
N THR A 59 -1.83 -12.40 -4.40
CA THR A 59 -0.78 -12.91 -3.52
C THR A 59 -0.67 -12.12 -2.21
N ALA A 60 -1.59 -11.18 -1.96
CA ALA A 60 -1.57 -10.27 -0.83
C ALA A 60 -0.24 -9.50 -0.65
N ARG A 61 0.55 -9.34 -1.72
CA ARG A 61 1.79 -8.53 -1.70
C ARG A 61 1.48 -7.04 -1.80
N GLY A 62 0.38 -6.68 -2.44
CA GLY A 62 -0.18 -5.34 -2.43
C GLY A 62 -1.68 -5.38 -2.17
N VAL A 63 -2.13 -4.56 -1.24
CA VAL A 63 -3.51 -4.52 -0.77
C VAL A 63 -3.97 -3.07 -0.76
N VAL A 64 -5.16 -2.81 -1.28
CA VAL A 64 -5.78 -1.48 -1.27
C VAL A 64 -7.05 -1.55 -0.42
N VAL A 65 -7.20 -0.58 0.48
CA VAL A 65 -8.40 -0.39 1.29
C VAL A 65 -8.94 1.00 0.97
N TRP A 66 -10.14 1.04 0.39
CA TRP A 66 -10.83 2.29 0.08
C TRP A 66 -11.63 2.77 1.28
N ASN A 67 -11.39 4.02 1.67
CA ASN A 67 -11.91 4.65 2.88
C ASN A 67 -12.84 5.83 2.53
N ASP A 68 -13.71 5.65 1.54
CA ASP A 68 -14.65 6.70 1.13
C ASP A 68 -15.81 6.84 2.12
N ALA A 69 -16.20 5.72 2.74
CA ALA A 69 -17.35 5.62 3.63
C ALA A 69 -16.99 5.88 5.11
N ASP A 70 -17.88 5.46 6.00
CA ASP A 70 -17.73 5.63 7.44
C ASP A 70 -16.72 4.65 8.08
N LYS A 71 -16.54 4.80 9.39
CA LYS A 71 -15.60 4.01 10.18
C LYS A 71 -15.97 2.52 10.23
N GLU A 72 -17.25 2.18 10.25
CA GLU A 72 -17.71 0.79 10.37
C GLU A 72 -17.46 0.02 9.07
N GLU A 73 -17.64 0.68 7.93
CA GLU A 73 -17.27 0.14 6.63
C GLU A 73 -15.74 -0.01 6.50
N LEU A 74 -14.98 0.99 6.92
CA LEU A 74 -13.52 0.90 6.96
C LEU A 74 -13.05 -0.27 7.82
N GLU A 75 -13.65 -0.48 8.99
CA GLU A 75 -13.31 -1.59 9.88
C GLU A 75 -13.56 -2.94 9.21
N ARG A 76 -14.70 -3.10 8.53
CA ARG A 76 -15.01 -4.31 7.76
C ARG A 76 -14.00 -4.53 6.62
N ALA A 77 -13.65 -3.48 5.88
CA ALA A 77 -12.69 -3.55 4.79
C ALA A 77 -11.29 -3.93 5.27
N VAL A 78 -10.82 -3.30 6.36
CA VAL A 78 -9.54 -3.63 7.01
C VAL A 78 -9.55 -5.07 7.52
N LYS A 79 -10.63 -5.51 8.17
CA LYS A 79 -10.75 -6.90 8.64
C LYS A 79 -10.65 -7.90 7.49
N GLY A 80 -11.33 -7.64 6.38
CA GLY A 80 -11.22 -8.46 5.16
C GLY A 80 -9.80 -8.50 4.60
N ALA A 81 -9.14 -7.35 4.52
CA ALA A 81 -7.74 -7.26 4.10
C ALA A 81 -6.82 -8.08 5.01
N MET A 82 -6.97 -7.97 6.34
CA MET A 82 -6.16 -8.72 7.29
C MET A 82 -6.39 -10.24 7.21
N VAL A 83 -7.61 -10.70 6.92
CA VAL A 83 -7.88 -12.13 6.68
C VAL A 83 -7.06 -12.64 5.49
N SER A 84 -7.11 -11.93 4.35
CA SER A 84 -6.33 -12.30 3.15
C SER A 84 -4.82 -12.33 3.42
N ILE A 85 -4.30 -11.30 4.10
CA ILE A 85 -2.88 -11.22 4.46
C ILE A 85 -2.48 -12.37 5.38
N SER A 86 -3.27 -12.66 6.42
CA SER A 86 -2.98 -13.73 7.37
C SER A 86 -3.01 -15.12 6.73
N ALA A 87 -3.85 -15.34 5.72
CA ALA A 87 -3.90 -16.59 4.96
C ALA A 87 -2.64 -16.78 4.11
N SER A 88 -2.04 -15.69 3.61
CA SER A 88 -0.81 -15.73 2.80
C SER A 88 0.48 -15.99 3.60
N SER A 89 0.47 -15.72 4.91
CA SER A 89 1.62 -15.94 5.80
C SER A 89 1.17 -16.45 7.17
N PRO A 90 0.93 -17.77 7.31
CA PRO A 90 0.48 -18.36 8.56
C PRO A 90 1.49 -18.20 9.70
N ARG A 91 1.01 -18.11 10.95
CA ARG A 91 1.88 -17.91 12.13
C ARG A 91 2.94 -18.99 12.32
N TRP A 92 2.65 -20.24 11.95
CA TRP A 92 3.62 -21.34 12.05
C TRP A 92 4.83 -21.12 11.14
N TRP A 93 4.64 -20.45 10.00
CA TRP A 93 5.72 -20.17 9.05
C TRP A 93 6.79 -19.26 9.65
N ALA A 94 6.38 -18.27 10.45
CA ALA A 94 7.32 -17.40 11.16
C ALA A 94 8.22 -18.19 12.12
N TRP A 95 7.66 -19.18 12.82
CA TRP A 95 8.45 -20.06 13.70
C TRP A 95 9.42 -20.93 12.91
N THR A 96 9.02 -21.46 11.76
CA THR A 96 9.91 -22.22 10.87
C THR A 96 11.12 -21.39 10.43
N LEU A 97 10.90 -20.14 10.02
CA LEU A 97 11.98 -19.23 9.60
C LEU A 97 12.91 -18.86 10.77
N LEU A 98 12.40 -18.82 11.99
CA LEU A 98 13.20 -18.57 13.19
C LEU A 98 14.09 -19.77 13.56
N ILE A 99 13.53 -20.99 13.49
CA ILE A 99 14.25 -22.23 13.81
C ILE A 99 15.31 -22.54 12.74
N ALA A 100 15.08 -22.14 11.48
CA ALA A 100 16.00 -22.32 10.37
C ALA A 100 16.47 -20.98 9.77
N PRO A 101 17.38 -20.24 10.45
CA PRO A 101 17.83 -18.92 9.99
C PRO A 101 18.34 -18.86 8.54
N PRO A 102 19.08 -19.86 8.00
CA PRO A 102 19.48 -19.85 6.59
C PRO A 102 18.29 -19.78 5.62
N VAL A 103 17.18 -20.45 5.94
CA VAL A 103 15.93 -20.38 5.17
C VAL A 103 15.32 -18.98 5.27
N GLY A 104 15.31 -18.40 6.47
CA GLY A 104 14.88 -17.01 6.71
C GLY A 104 15.63 -16.02 5.81
N PHE A 105 16.96 -16.09 5.77
CA PHE A 105 17.77 -15.25 4.89
C PHE A 105 17.48 -15.48 3.41
N GLY A 106 17.29 -16.74 2.99
CA GLY A 106 16.91 -17.08 1.62
C GLY A 106 15.57 -16.44 1.21
N ILE A 107 14.56 -16.51 2.07
CA ILE A 107 13.24 -15.89 1.83
C ILE A 107 13.34 -14.35 1.84
N ALA A 108 14.16 -13.77 2.70
CA ALA A 108 14.39 -12.32 2.72
C ALA A 108 15.05 -11.85 1.41
N ALA A 109 16.11 -12.54 0.96
CA ALA A 109 16.77 -12.26 -0.31
C ALA A 109 15.82 -12.43 -1.50
N TRP A 110 15.02 -13.50 -1.51
CA TRP A 110 13.99 -13.70 -2.54
C TRP A 110 12.99 -12.56 -2.59
N ASN A 111 12.47 -12.12 -1.45
CA ASN A 111 11.54 -10.99 -1.39
C ASN A 111 12.16 -9.69 -1.91
N LEU A 112 13.43 -9.42 -1.61
CA LEU A 112 14.16 -8.27 -2.14
C LEU A 112 14.24 -8.32 -3.67
N VAL A 113 14.59 -9.47 -4.24
CA VAL A 113 14.69 -9.66 -5.69
C VAL A 113 13.33 -9.45 -6.36
N VAL A 114 12.28 -10.08 -5.85
CA VAL A 114 10.91 -9.94 -6.38
C VAL A 114 10.46 -8.49 -6.29
N ASN A 115 10.61 -7.85 -5.13
CA ASN A 115 10.19 -6.46 -4.93
C ASN A 115 10.95 -5.48 -5.83
N TYR A 116 12.25 -5.69 -6.02
CA TYR A 116 13.07 -4.90 -6.94
C TYR A 116 12.60 -5.05 -8.39
N ALA A 117 12.37 -6.29 -8.85
CA ALA A 117 11.88 -6.56 -10.19
C ALA A 117 10.51 -5.92 -10.43
N THR A 118 9.58 -6.06 -9.47
CA THR A 118 8.25 -5.42 -9.52
C THR A 118 8.37 -3.90 -9.55
N GLN A 119 9.22 -3.29 -8.73
CA GLN A 119 9.43 -1.85 -8.73
C GLN A 119 9.95 -1.35 -10.09
N LYS A 120 10.95 -2.04 -10.65
CA LYS A 120 11.49 -1.71 -11.98
C LYS A 120 10.43 -1.83 -13.07
N GLY A 121 9.56 -2.85 -12.99
CA GLY A 121 8.42 -3.03 -13.89
C GLY A 121 7.42 -1.87 -13.80
N TRP A 122 7.10 -1.43 -12.59
CA TRP A 122 6.23 -0.27 -12.36
C TRP A 122 6.82 1.04 -12.90
N GLU A 123 8.11 1.29 -12.66
CA GLU A 123 8.81 2.46 -13.19
C GLU A 123 8.83 2.46 -14.73
N LYS A 124 9.03 1.30 -15.35
CA LYS A 124 8.94 1.14 -16.81
C LYS A 124 7.54 1.47 -17.31
N LYS A 125 6.49 0.91 -16.70
CA LYS A 125 5.09 1.19 -17.03
C LYS A 125 4.79 2.69 -16.96
N LYS A 126 5.20 3.38 -15.89
CA LYS A 126 5.05 4.83 -15.74
C LYS A 126 5.75 5.63 -16.83
N ARG A 127 6.97 5.23 -17.23
CA ARG A 127 7.70 5.90 -18.30
C ARG A 127 7.01 5.74 -19.65
N GLU A 128 6.48 4.54 -19.93
CA GLU A 128 5.75 4.26 -21.17
C GLU A 128 4.42 5.02 -21.22
N GLU A 129 3.67 5.08 -20.11
CA GLU A 129 2.44 5.89 -20.03
C GLU A 129 2.73 7.38 -20.23
N LYS A 130 3.81 7.90 -19.62
CA LYS A 130 4.22 9.30 -19.81
C LYS A 130 4.69 9.59 -21.25
N ALA A 131 5.28 8.63 -21.94
CA ALA A 131 5.73 8.80 -23.32
C ALA A 131 4.58 8.72 -24.35
N ARG A 132 3.41 8.20 -23.94
CA ARG A 132 2.19 8.12 -24.76
C ARG A 132 1.27 9.33 -24.59
N LEU A 133 1.57 10.21 -23.63
CA LEU A 133 0.87 11.46 -23.32
C LEU A 133 1.63 12.64 -23.94
#